data_AF-A0A6B3EZI7-F1
#
_entry.id   AF-A0A6B3EZI7-F1
#
_cell.length_a   1.000
_cell.length_b   1.000
_cell.length_c   1.000
_cell.angle_alpha   90.00
_cell.angle_beta   90.00
_cell.angle_gamma   90.00
#
_symmetry.space_group_name_H-M   'P 1'
#
loop_
_entity.id
_entity.type
_entity.pdbx_description
1 polymer ?
#
loop_
_entity_poly.entity_id
_entity_poly.type
_entity_poly.pdbx_seq_one_letter_code
_entity_poly.pdbx_strand_id
1 'polypeptide(L)'
;TILAVELVDRWGRRPLMLLSAGLMFVALVPLGVSFLWDVPAHSLVALLCLLAYVAAFAIGLGPVVWLLLAEIFPPEQRALGTAVCTTVNWLANFVVNQFFLTLVGALGQGETFWLFAAVCL
;
A
#
# COMPACT_ATOMS: atom_id res chain seq x y z
N THR A 1 -0.78 -12.43 6.93
CA THR A 1 -0.26 -12.05 8.26
C THR A 1 0.61 -13.12 8.91
N ILE A 2 0.18 -14.38 9.04
CA ILE A 2 1.05 -15.47 9.54
C ILE A 2 2.29 -15.64 8.64
N LEU A 3 2.07 -15.76 7.32
CA LEU A 3 3.16 -15.82 6.33
C LEU A 3 4.10 -14.61 6.38
N ALA A 4 3.59 -13.42 6.69
CA ALA A 4 4.40 -12.22 6.75
C ALA A 4 5.38 -12.26 7.93
N VAL A 5 4.97 -12.80 9.08
CA VAL A 5 5.84 -12.98 10.25
C VAL A 5 6.98 -13.95 9.93
N GLU A 6 6.66 -15.10 9.34
CA GLU A 6 7.67 -16.09 8.95
C GLU A 6 8.64 -15.56 7.88
N LEU A 7 8.13 -14.77 6.93
CA LEU A 7 8.95 -14.14 5.90
C LEU A 7 9.87 -13.07 6.50
N VAL A 8 9.40 -12.28 7.47
CA VAL A 8 10.21 -11.26 8.14
C VAL A 8 11.42 -11.87 8.83
N ASP A 9 11.23 -13.00 9.52
CA ASP A 9 12.31 -13.67 10.22
C ASP A 9 13.35 -14.27 9.26
N ARG A 10 12.93 -14.64 8.04
CA ARG A 10 13.83 -15.24 7.03
C ARG A 10 14.53 -14.23 6.13
N TRP A 11 13.80 -13.22 5.64
CA TRP A 11 14.26 -12.30 4.58
C TRP A 11 14.63 -10.91 5.13
N GLY A 12 14.24 -10.61 6.36
CA GLY A 12 14.42 -9.31 6.96
C GLY A 12 13.39 -8.27 6.47
N ARG A 13 13.41 -7.11 7.13
CA ARG A 13 12.35 -6.10 7.03
C ARG A 13 12.42 -5.28 5.74
N ARG A 14 13.60 -4.73 5.42
CA ARG A 14 13.79 -3.85 4.26
C ARG A 14 13.47 -4.52 2.91
N PRO A 15 13.95 -5.75 2.61
CA PRO A 15 13.61 -6.42 1.34
C PRO A 15 12.12 -6.69 1.20
N LEU A 16 11.43 -7.06 2.29
CA LEU A 16 9.97 -7.30 2.25
C LEU A 16 9.16 -6.02 2.02
N MET A 17 9.58 -4.90 2.61
CA MET A 17 8.93 -3.61 2.37
C MET A 17 9.06 -3.19 0.90
N LEU A 18 10.26 -3.33 0.32
CA LEU A 18 10.51 -3.02 -1.09
C LEU A 18 9.76 -3.98 -2.03
N LEU A 19 9.74 -5.27 -1.72
CA LEU A 19 8.98 -6.26 -2.47
C LEU A 19 7.48 -5.95 -2.44
N SER A 20 6.94 -5.65 -1.27
CA SER A 20 5.53 -5.27 -1.08
C SER A 20 5.16 -4.05 -1.91
N ALA A 21 5.97 -2.99 -1.86
CA ALA A 21 5.78 -1.80 -2.69
C ALA A 21 5.82 -2.10 -4.20
N GLY A 22 6.78 -2.91 -4.65
CA GLY A 22 6.88 -3.33 -6.05
C GLY A 22 5.69 -4.18 -6.51
N LEU A 23 5.21 -5.10 -5.67
CA LEU A 23 4.02 -5.91 -5.98
C LEU A 23 2.74 -5.07 -5.99
N MET A 24 2.63 -4.08 -5.10
CA MET A 24 1.52 -3.12 -5.10
C MET A 24 1.51 -2.28 -6.38
N PHE A 25 2.67 -1.80 -6.84
CA PHE A 25 2.82 -1.12 -8.13
C PHE A 25 2.32 -2.01 -9.28
N VAL A 26 2.82 -3.25 -9.36
CA VAL A 26 2.43 -4.22 -10.41
C VAL A 26 0.95 -4.56 -10.35
N ALA A 27 0.29 -4.49 -9.20
CA ALA A 27 -1.15 -4.71 -9.08
C ALA A 27 -1.98 -3.49 -9.53
N LEU A 28 -1.51 -2.26 -9.26
CA LEU A 28 -2.24 -1.03 -9.59
C LEU A 28 -2.16 -0.62 -11.07
N VAL A 29 -1.07 -0.94 -11.77
CA VAL A 29 -0.91 -0.66 -13.21
C VAL A 29 -2.01 -1.33 -14.07
N PRO A 30 -2.21 -2.66 -14.01
CA PRO A 30 -3.28 -3.32 -14.76
C PRO A 30 -4.68 -2.97 -14.25
N LEU A 31 -4.82 -2.62 -12.96
CA LEU A 31 -6.08 -2.08 -12.43
C LEU A 31 -6.45 -0.78 -13.15
N GLY A 32 -5.52 0.17 -13.26
CA GLY A 32 -5.78 1.42 -13.97
C GLY A 32 -6.13 1.19 -15.44
N VAL A 33 -5.41 0.29 -16.12
CA VAL A 33 -5.72 -0.15 -17.50
C VAL A 33 -7.16 -0.65 -17.63
N SER A 34 -7.64 -1.46 -16.68
CA SER A 34 -8.99 -2.04 -16.73
C SER A 34 -10.11 -1.01 -16.67
N PHE A 35 -9.83 0.22 -16.22
CA PHE A 35 -10.78 1.33 -16.17
C PHE A 35 -10.68 2.27 -17.38
N LEU A 36 -9.61 2.22 -18.16
CA LEU A 36 -9.39 3.09 -19.33
C LEU A 36 -9.76 2.42 -20.66
N TRP A 37 -9.62 1.11 -20.73
CA TRP A 37 -9.96 0.32 -21.90
C TRP A 37 -11.18 -0.54 -21.65
N ASP A 38 -11.92 -0.81 -22.72
CA ASP A 38 -13.08 -1.71 -22.69
C ASP A 38 -12.60 -3.16 -22.61
N VAL A 39 -12.15 -3.55 -21.42
CA VAL A 39 -11.64 -4.90 -21.14
C VAL A 39 -12.83 -5.83 -20.85
N PRO A 40 -12.95 -6.96 -21.58
CA PRO A 40 -13.95 -7.97 -21.26
C PRO A 40 -13.82 -8.43 -19.79
N ALA A 41 -14.93 -8.47 -19.06
CA ALA A 41 -14.96 -8.80 -17.64
C ALA A 41 -14.12 -7.86 -16.74
N HIS A 42 -14.08 -6.56 -17.05
CA HIS A 42 -13.35 -5.54 -16.30
C HIS A 42 -13.56 -5.63 -14.76
N SER A 43 -14.78 -5.88 -14.29
CA SER A 43 -15.08 -6.01 -12.84
C SER A 43 -14.31 -7.16 -12.17
N LEU A 44 -14.15 -8.28 -12.86
CA LEU A 44 -13.39 -9.43 -12.35
C LEU A 44 -11.88 -9.11 -12.34
N VAL A 45 -11.38 -8.49 -13.40
CA VAL A 45 -9.98 -8.06 -13.49
C VAL A 45 -9.67 -7.07 -12.36
N ALA A 46 -10.51 -6.06 -12.18
CA ALA A 46 -10.35 -5.05 -11.13
C ALA A 46 -10.37 -5.68 -9.73
N LEU A 47 -11.28 -6.63 -9.49
CA LEU A 47 -11.32 -7.39 -8.23
C LEU A 47 -10.03 -8.16 -7.99
N LEU A 48 -9.52 -8.90 -8.97
CA LEU A 48 -8.30 -9.69 -8.83
C LEU A 48 -7.08 -8.79 -8.58
N CYS A 49 -6.97 -7.67 -9.29
CA CYS A 49 -5.91 -6.69 -9.07
C CYS A 49 -5.99 -6.07 -7.67
N LEU A 50 -7.19 -5.73 -7.19
CA LEU A 50 -7.37 -5.20 -5.84
C LEU A 50 -7.02 -6.23 -4.76
N LEU A 51 -7.41 -7.50 -4.95
CA LEU A 51 -7.03 -8.59 -4.04
C LEU A 51 -5.51 -8.81 -4.03
N ALA A 52 -4.86 -8.75 -5.20
CA ALA A 52 -3.41 -8.84 -5.30
C ALA A 52 -2.72 -7.66 -4.60
N TYR A 53 -3.24 -6.44 -4.75
CA TYR A 53 -2.76 -5.25 -4.03
C TYR A 53 -2.87 -5.42 -2.51
N VAL A 54 -4.02 -5.87 -2.00
CA VAL A 54 -4.24 -6.11 -0.56
C VAL A 54 -3.31 -7.23 -0.05
N ALA A 55 -3.14 -8.30 -0.81
CA ALA A 55 -2.23 -9.38 -0.46
C ALA A 55 -0.77 -8.90 -0.41
N ALA A 56 -0.33 -8.13 -1.41
CA ALA A 56 1.01 -7.54 -1.45
C ALA A 56 1.27 -6.62 -0.25
N PHE A 57 0.30 -5.76 0.10
CA PHE A 57 0.37 -4.90 1.28
C PHE A 57 0.50 -5.74 2.58
N ALA A 58 -0.28 -6.80 2.70
CA ALA A 58 -0.29 -7.66 3.89
C ALA A 58 1.00 -8.47 4.11
N ILE A 59 1.85 -8.61 3.09
CA ILE A 59 3.15 -9.31 3.19
C ILE A 59 4.25 -8.39 3.75
N GLY A 60 4.21 -7.08 3.48
CA GLY A 60 5.26 -6.14 3.84
C GLY A 60 4.74 -4.91 4.57
N LEU A 61 4.31 -3.89 3.81
CA LEU A 61 4.00 -2.57 4.35
C LEU A 61 2.94 -2.57 5.47
N GLY A 62 2.03 -3.55 5.48
CA GLY A 62 1.06 -3.74 6.55
C GLY A 62 1.72 -4.04 7.91
N PRO A 63 2.23 -5.26 8.15
CA PRO A 63 2.77 -5.64 9.45
C PRO A 63 4.21 -5.16 9.71
N VAL A 64 5.05 -5.09 8.68
CA VAL A 64 6.51 -4.89 8.85
C VAL A 64 6.84 -3.47 9.30
N VAL A 65 6.07 -2.46 8.85
CA VAL A 65 6.28 -1.07 9.27
C VAL A 65 6.09 -0.93 10.79
N TRP A 66 5.06 -1.56 11.36
CA TRP A 66 4.81 -1.48 12.80
C TRP A 66 5.89 -2.20 13.62
N LEU A 67 6.39 -3.33 13.11
CA LEU A 67 7.55 -4.01 13.72
C LEU A 67 8.79 -3.11 13.67
N LEU A 68 9.04 -2.47 12.53
CA LEU A 68 10.18 -1.57 12.35
C LEU A 68 10.13 -0.37 13.28
N LEU A 69 8.94 0.24 13.50
CA LEU A 69 8.77 1.34 14.46
C LEU A 69 9.14 0.91 15.89
N ALA A 70 8.84 -0.33 16.28
CA ALA A 70 9.23 -0.85 17.59
C ALA A 70 10.75 -1.11 17.72
N GLU A 71 11.42 -1.42 16.61
CA GLU A 71 12.85 -1.73 16.56
C GLU A 71 13.76 -0.49 16.38
N ILE A 72 13.33 0.53 15.64
CA ILE A 72 14.17 1.70 15.30
C ILE A 72 14.33 2.66 16.47
N PHE A 73 13.26 2.90 17.24
CA PHE A 73 13.29 3.90 18.30
C PHE A 73 13.89 3.34 19.59
N PRO A 74 14.80 4.08 20.24
CA PRO A 74 15.27 3.76 21.59
C PRO A 74 14.08 3.63 22.56
N PRO A 75 14.17 2.74 23.58
CA PRO A 75 13.04 2.49 24.49
C PRO A 75 12.44 3.76 25.11
N GLU A 76 13.29 4.73 25.46
CA GLU A 76 12.91 6.01 26.09
C GLU A 76 12.08 6.91 25.16
N GLN A 77 12.31 6.84 23.85
CA GLN A 77 11.67 7.70 22.84
C GLN A 77 10.61 6.98 22.01
N ARG A 78 10.48 5.65 22.17
CA ARG A 78 9.60 4.80 21.36
C ARG A 78 8.14 5.27 21.38
N ALA A 79 7.63 5.65 22.55
CA ALA A 79 6.25 6.13 22.66
C ALA A 79 6.01 7.38 21.81
N LEU A 80 6.91 8.36 21.89
CA LEU A 80 6.81 9.61 21.13
C LEU A 80 7.04 9.38 19.63
N GLY A 81 8.08 8.61 19.26
CA GLY A 81 8.39 8.31 17.87
C GLY A 81 7.25 7.57 17.17
N THR A 82 6.70 6.52 17.80
CA THR A 82 5.55 5.79 17.28
C THR A 82 4.30 6.66 17.20
N ALA A 83 4.07 7.56 18.16
CA ALA A 83 2.92 8.47 18.13
C ALA A 83 2.99 9.41 16.91
N VAL A 84 4.15 10.04 16.65
CA VAL A 84 4.35 10.92 15.48
C VAL A 84 4.15 10.15 14.18
N CYS A 85 4.75 8.97 14.03
CA CYS A 85 4.56 8.13 12.84
C CYS A 85 3.10 7.73 12.63
N THR A 86 2.38 7.42 13.71
CA THR A 86 0.96 7.06 13.67
C THR A 86 0.11 8.28 13.29
N THR A 87 0.39 9.47 13.81
CA THR A 87 -0.30 10.70 13.41
C THR A 87 -0.10 10.99 11.92
N VAL A 88 1.12 10.86 11.40
CA VAL A 88 1.38 11.04 9.97
C VAL A 88 0.63 9.99 9.13
N ASN A 89 0.57 8.74 9.60
CA ASN A 89 -0.20 7.68 8.93
C ASN A 89 -1.70 8.01 8.85
N TRP A 90 -2.31 8.45 9.96
CA TRP A 90 -3.71 8.86 9.97
C TRP A 90 -3.98 10.11 9.14
N LEU A 91 -3.06 11.06 9.13
CA LEU A 91 -3.17 12.24 8.28
C LEU A 91 -3.13 11.85 6.79
N ALA A 92 -2.21 10.98 6.40
CA ALA A 92 -2.15 10.47 5.03
C ALA A 92 -3.44 9.71 4.65
N ASN A 93 -3.97 8.89 5.57
CA ASN A 93 -5.25 8.21 5.37
C ASN A 93 -6.40 9.20 5.18
N PHE A 94 -6.47 10.24 6.01
CA PHE A 94 -7.46 11.31 5.89
C PHE A 94 -7.37 12.01 4.54
N VAL A 95 -6.17 12.40 4.11
CA VAL A 95 -5.94 13.04 2.80
C VAL A 95 -6.42 12.13 1.67
N VAL A 96 -5.98 10.88 1.63
CA VAL A 96 -6.40 9.94 0.57
C VAL A 96 -7.92 9.79 0.57
N ASN A 97 -8.55 9.56 1.72
CA ASN A 97 -10.00 9.35 1.81
C ASN A 97 -10.79 10.60 1.38
N GLN A 98 -10.37 11.79 1.85
CA GLN A 98 -11.03 13.05 1.53
C GLN A 98 -10.93 13.42 0.04
N PHE A 99 -9.77 13.18 -0.58
CA PHE A 99 -9.51 13.63 -1.95
C PHE A 99 -9.72 12.54 -3.02
N PHE A 100 -9.90 11.28 -2.64
CA PHE A 100 -10.02 10.17 -3.62
C PHE A 100 -11.13 10.41 -4.65
N LEU A 101 -12.36 10.68 -4.21
CA LEU A 101 -13.48 10.93 -5.13
C LEU A 101 -13.29 12.21 -5.95
N THR A 102 -12.62 13.21 -5.37
CA THR A 102 -12.29 14.46 -6.07
C THR A 102 -11.30 14.18 -7.21
N LEU A 103 -10.26 13.37 -6.96
CA LEU A 103 -9.30 12.95 -7.97
C LEU A 103 -9.95 12.11 -9.06
N VAL A 104 -10.80 11.14 -8.68
CA VAL A 104 -11.54 10.33 -9.64
C VAL A 104 -12.44 11.19 -10.54
N GLY A 105 -13.12 12.19 -9.99
CA GLY A 105 -13.96 13.10 -10.77
C GLY A 105 -13.17 14.05 -11.68
N ALA A 106 -11.94 14.41 -11.30
CA ALA A 106 -11.10 15.34 -12.05
C ALA A 106 -10.23 14.66 -13.11
N LEU A 107 -9.68 13.48 -12.82
CA LEU A 107 -8.70 12.77 -13.65
C LEU A 107 -9.26 11.53 -14.34
N GLY A 108 -10.28 10.90 -13.75
CA GLY A 108 -10.73 9.56 -14.13
C GLY A 108 -10.25 8.47 -13.15
N GLN A 109 -10.93 7.32 -13.18
CA GLN A 109 -10.64 6.20 -12.25
C GLN A 109 -9.27 5.58 -12.53
N GLY A 110 -8.97 5.30 -13.80
CA GLY A 110 -7.72 4.61 -14.18
C GLY A 110 -6.49 5.44 -13.88
N GLU A 111 -6.53 6.73 -14.21
CA GLU A 111 -5.49 7.73 -13.97
C GLU A 111 -5.23 7.90 -12.46
N THR A 112 -6.29 7.90 -11.65
CA THR A 112 -6.18 7.99 -10.19
C THR A 112 -5.44 6.76 -9.62
N PHE A 113 -5.73 5.55 -10.11
CA PHE A 113 -4.99 4.35 -9.69
C PHE A 113 -3.53 4.35 -10.16
N TRP A 114 -3.22 4.90 -11.34
CA TRP A 114 -1.83 5.08 -11.78
C TRP A 114 -1.07 6.11 -10.97
N LEU A 115 -1.72 7.17 -10.50
CA LEU A 115 -1.12 8.10 -9.53
C LEU A 115 -0.72 7.36 -8.25
N PHE A 116 -1.58 6.49 -7.71
CA PHE A 116 -1.22 5.66 -6.56
C PHE A 116 -0.16 4.61 -6.87
N ALA A 117 -0.11 4.08 -8.09
CA ALA A 117 0.98 3.22 -8.53
C ALA A 117 2.31 4.00 -8.46
N ALA A 118 2.36 5.23 -8.96
CA ALA A 118 3.56 6.07 -8.89
C ALA A 118 4.03 6.33 -7.45
N VAL A 119 3.11 6.45 -6.47
CA VAL A 119 3.45 6.58 -5.04
C VAL A 119 4.09 5.32 -4.45
N CYS A 120 3.91 4.15 -5.08
CA CYS A 120 4.54 2.90 -4.66
C CYS A 120 6.01 2.77 -5.08
N LEU A 121 6.52 3.65 -5.96
CA LEU A 121 7.92 3.70 -6.41
C LEU A 121 8.76 4.64 -5.53
#